data_AF-A0A2V6HBN2-F1
#
_entry.id   AF-A0A2V6HBN2-F1
#
_cell.length_a   1.000
_cell.length_b   1.000
_cell.length_c   1.000
_cell.angle_alpha   90.00
_cell.angle_beta   90.00
_cell.angle_gamma   90.00
#
_symmetry.space_group_name_H-M   'P 1'
#
loop_
_entity.id
_entity.type
_entity.pdbx_description
1 polymer ?
#
loop_
_entity_poly.entity_id
_entity_poly.type
_entity_poly.pdbx_seq_one_letter_code
_entity_poly.pdbx_strand_id
1 'polypeptide(L)'
;MKLNNLSFAPTTTQDPDLDLVWLTQWFVPSRTDPNGGKNFFVYAESFNGAPLQCFAGENAEQLVGGGVTLTYPGVTQLPAANCRSTSGHNGTITIDVPLSNVNEPGAIDNLLHEVTASTMTLQQPANSVPPIFGIGGSLFNLIDVAQGYTFTPPRR
;
A
#
# COMPACT_ATOMS: atom_id res chain seq x y z
N MET A 1 5.74 -8.93 3.84
CA MET A 1 6.73 -8.08 4.56
C MET A 1 7.20 -8.79 5.83
N LYS A 2 8.47 -8.62 6.23
CA LYS A 2 9.03 -9.07 7.51
C LYS A 2 9.53 -7.87 8.30
N LEU A 3 9.21 -7.81 9.59
CA LEU A 3 9.47 -6.67 10.48
C LEU A 3 10.21 -7.14 11.73
N ASN A 4 11.11 -6.32 12.26
CA ASN A 4 11.93 -6.71 13.41
C ASN A 4 11.08 -6.98 14.66
N ASN A 5 10.07 -6.14 14.92
CA ASN A 5 9.10 -6.34 15.99
C ASN A 5 7.75 -5.76 15.57
N LEU A 6 6.85 -6.62 15.09
CA LEU A 6 5.55 -6.17 14.60
C LEU A 6 4.56 -5.96 15.75
N SER A 7 4.06 -4.73 15.88
CA SER A 7 2.97 -4.33 16.77
C SER A 7 1.90 -3.61 15.95
N PHE A 8 0.64 -3.79 16.34
CA PHE A 8 -0.51 -3.08 15.74
C PHE A 8 -0.92 -1.85 16.55
N ALA A 9 -0.40 -1.71 17.77
CA ALA A 9 -0.60 -0.53 18.58
C ALA A 9 0.42 0.56 18.19
N PRO A 10 -0.04 1.77 17.79
CA PRO A 10 0.84 2.89 17.50
C PRO A 10 1.50 3.41 18.79
N THR A 11 2.70 3.99 18.64
CA THR A 11 3.37 4.71 19.73
C THR A 11 3.16 6.20 19.55
N THR A 12 2.23 6.78 20.30
CA THR A 12 1.79 8.18 20.10
C THR A 12 2.73 9.24 20.69
N THR A 13 3.89 8.82 21.19
CA THR A 13 4.86 9.73 21.84
C THR A 13 5.67 10.54 20.84
N GLN A 14 5.90 10.01 19.64
CA GLN A 14 6.69 10.65 18.57
C GLN A 14 5.82 11.12 17.41
N ASP A 15 4.73 10.41 17.15
CA ASP A 15 3.76 10.72 16.09
C ASP A 15 2.35 10.50 16.66
N PRO A 16 1.48 11.53 16.72
CA PRO A 16 0.13 11.39 17.28
C PRO A 16 -0.82 10.56 16.40
N ASP A 17 -0.40 10.21 15.18
CA ASP A 17 -1.18 9.41 14.24
C ASP A 17 -1.55 8.04 14.83
N LEU A 18 -2.78 7.62 14.58
CA LEU A 18 -3.36 6.41 15.18
C LEU A 18 -3.44 5.24 14.22
N ASP A 19 -3.31 5.48 12.92
CA ASP A 19 -3.36 4.44 11.90
C ASP A 19 -1.95 4.01 11.51
N LEU A 20 -1.64 2.73 11.68
CA LEU A 20 -0.40 2.13 11.21
C LEU A 20 -0.63 1.46 9.88
N VAL A 21 0.19 1.78 8.87
CA VAL A 21 0.09 1.24 7.52
C VAL A 21 1.41 0.59 7.09
N TRP A 22 1.33 -0.65 6.62
CA TRP A 22 2.42 -1.39 5.98
C TRP A 22 2.10 -1.58 4.52
N LEU A 23 2.76 -0.82 3.66
CA LEU A 23 2.44 -0.73 2.24
C LEU A 23 3.55 -1.36 1.39
N THR A 24 3.14 -1.96 0.27
CA THR A 24 4.02 -2.31 -0.84
C THR A 24 3.39 -1.79 -2.12
N GLN A 25 4.11 -0.96 -2.87
CA GLN A 25 3.70 -0.45 -4.17
C GLN A 25 4.63 -0.95 -5.28
N TRP A 26 4.14 -0.92 -6.51
CA TRP A 26 4.91 -1.23 -7.70
C TRP A 26 4.26 -0.60 -8.94
N PHE A 27 5.08 -0.37 -9.95
CA PHE A 27 4.64 0.12 -11.25
C PHE A 27 4.46 -1.02 -12.25
N VAL A 28 3.39 -0.94 -13.05
CA VAL A 28 3.17 -1.79 -14.22
C VAL A 28 3.14 -0.90 -15.47
N PRO A 29 4.19 -0.92 -16.31
CA PRO A 29 4.26 -0.09 -17.50
C PRO A 29 3.34 -0.63 -18.60
N SER A 30 2.69 0.29 -19.33
CA SER A 30 1.69 -0.02 -20.35
C SER A 30 1.99 0.69 -21.67
N ARG A 31 1.70 0.01 -22.79
CA ARG A 31 1.77 0.61 -24.13
C ARG A 31 0.51 1.39 -24.51
N THR A 32 -0.57 1.16 -23.78
CA THR A 32 -1.90 1.70 -24.11
C THR A 32 -2.39 2.72 -23.10
N ASP A 33 -1.82 2.73 -21.89
CA ASP A 33 -2.10 3.78 -20.91
C ASP A 33 -1.43 5.10 -21.35
N PRO A 34 -2.18 6.22 -21.45
CA PRO A 34 -1.62 7.51 -21.84
C PRO A 34 -0.57 8.06 -20.86
N ASN A 35 -0.57 7.60 -19.61
CA ASN A 35 0.40 7.96 -18.57
C ASN A 35 1.57 6.97 -18.49
N GLY A 36 1.63 5.99 -19.40
CA GLY A 36 2.72 5.01 -19.50
C GLY A 36 2.60 3.81 -18.56
N GLY A 37 1.53 3.72 -17.77
CA GLY A 37 1.26 2.60 -16.87
C GLY A 37 0.54 3.03 -15.60
N LYS A 38 0.44 2.10 -14.65
CA LYS A 38 -0.23 2.31 -13.36
C LYS A 38 0.66 1.96 -12.19
N ASN A 39 0.52 2.71 -11.10
CA ASN A 39 1.16 2.39 -9.84
C ASN A 39 0.13 1.73 -8.90
N PHE A 40 0.32 0.43 -8.71
CA PHE A 40 -0.52 -0.39 -7.85
C PHE A 40 0.08 -0.48 -6.46
N PHE A 41 -0.77 -0.74 -5.48
CA PHE A 41 -0.33 -1.01 -4.13
C PHE A 41 -1.14 -2.12 -3.47
N VAL A 42 -0.55 -2.64 -2.41
CA VAL A 42 -1.23 -3.41 -1.36
C VAL A 42 -0.79 -2.86 -0.03
N TYR A 43 -1.68 -2.82 0.94
CA TYR A 43 -1.29 -2.47 2.29
C TYR A 43 -2.09 -3.24 3.32
N ALA A 44 -1.52 -3.35 4.52
CA ALA A 44 -2.24 -3.70 5.73
C ALA A 44 -2.33 -2.46 6.62
N GLU A 45 -3.50 -2.18 7.18
CA GLU A 45 -3.73 -1.08 8.13
C GLU A 45 -4.22 -1.62 9.47
N SER A 46 -3.85 -0.94 10.54
CA SER A 46 -4.40 -1.12 11.88
C SER A 46 -4.60 0.22 12.55
N PHE A 47 -5.87 0.53 12.80
CA PHE A 47 -6.25 1.73 13.53
C PHE A 47 -6.25 1.47 15.04
N ASN A 48 -5.37 2.17 15.76
CA ASN A 48 -5.31 2.16 17.22
C ASN A 48 -5.27 0.76 17.86
N GLY A 49 -4.49 -0.16 17.30
CA GLY A 49 -4.35 -1.53 17.81
C GLY A 49 -5.45 -2.52 17.39
N ALA A 50 -6.36 -2.12 16.49
CA ALA A 50 -7.36 -3.03 15.94
C ALA A 50 -6.73 -4.19 15.13
N PRO A 51 -7.47 -5.28 14.87
CA PRO A 51 -7.03 -6.31 13.94
C PRO A 51 -6.73 -5.73 12.55
N LEU A 52 -5.73 -6.28 11.87
CA LEU A 52 -5.37 -5.84 10.53
C LEU A 52 -6.52 -5.96 9.54
N GLN A 53 -6.64 -4.94 8.70
CA GLN A 53 -7.40 -4.97 7.47
C GLN A 53 -6.43 -4.80 6.30
N CYS A 54 -6.61 -5.56 5.22
CA CYS A 54 -5.74 -5.45 4.05
C CYS A 54 -6.52 -4.96 2.84
N PHE A 55 -5.84 -4.14 2.05
CA PHE A 55 -6.41 -3.51 0.87
C PHE A 55 -5.45 -3.61 -0.31
N ALA A 56 -6.03 -3.58 -1.50
CA ALA A 56 -5.30 -3.44 -2.76
C ALA A 56 -5.92 -2.31 -3.58
N GLY A 57 -5.14 -1.72 -4.48
CA GLY A 57 -5.64 -0.67 -5.35
C GLY A 57 -4.59 -0.03 -6.22
N GLU A 58 -5.00 1.07 -6.83
CA GLU A 58 -4.17 2.00 -7.59
C GLU A 58 -4.01 3.27 -6.75
N ASN A 59 -2.81 3.86 -6.76
CA ASN A 59 -2.57 5.10 -6.05
C ASN A 59 -3.57 6.20 -6.51
N ALA A 60 -3.83 7.16 -5.64
CA ALA A 60 -4.49 8.39 -6.01
C ALA A 60 -3.51 9.57 -5.96
N GLU A 61 -3.86 10.63 -6.66
CA GLU A 61 -3.14 11.90 -6.64
C GLU A 61 -3.81 12.84 -5.64
N GLN A 62 -3.02 13.65 -4.94
CA GLN A 62 -3.55 14.69 -4.05
C GLN A 62 -2.79 15.99 -4.33
N LEU A 63 -3.54 17.04 -4.66
CA LEU A 63 -2.97 18.36 -4.92
C LEU A 63 -2.58 19.02 -3.60
N VAL A 64 -1.30 19.39 -3.45
CA VAL A 64 -0.78 20.05 -2.26
C VAL A 64 0.15 21.19 -2.67
N GLY A 65 -0.25 22.43 -2.39
CA GLY A 65 0.63 23.60 -2.51
C GLY A 65 1.24 23.84 -3.90
N GLY A 66 0.55 23.44 -4.98
CA GLY A 66 1.06 23.56 -6.36
C GLY A 66 1.84 22.33 -6.86
N GLY A 67 2.00 21.30 -6.03
CA GLY A 67 2.50 19.98 -6.42
C GLY A 67 1.44 18.88 -6.31
N VAL A 68 1.86 17.66 -6.66
CA VAL A 68 1.07 16.43 -6.50
C VAL A 68 1.80 15.52 -5.52
N THR A 69 1.07 14.98 -4.55
CA THR A 69 1.53 13.85 -3.74
C THR A 69 0.71 12.61 -4.08
N LEU A 70 1.31 11.43 -3.89
CA LEU A 70 0.59 10.18 -4.04
C LEU A 70 -0.03 9.78 -2.71
N THR A 71 -1.22 9.20 -2.77
CA THR A 71 -1.92 8.59 -1.64
C THR A 71 -2.34 7.17 -2.02
N TYR A 72 -2.73 6.37 -1.03
CA TYR A 72 -3.01 4.94 -1.20
C TYR A 72 -4.35 4.59 -0.57
N PRO A 73 -5.48 4.96 -1.19
CA PRO A 73 -6.80 4.80 -0.58
C PRO A 73 -7.28 3.35 -0.67
N GLY A 74 -7.62 2.73 0.47
CA GLY A 74 -8.10 1.34 0.54
C GLY A 74 -9.48 1.09 -0.06
N VAL A 75 -9.62 1.21 -1.38
CA VAL A 75 -10.91 1.04 -2.09
C VAL A 75 -11.32 -0.43 -2.23
N THR A 76 -10.36 -1.35 -2.35
CA THR A 76 -10.64 -2.78 -2.44
C THR A 76 -10.19 -3.47 -1.16
N GLN A 77 -11.14 -3.77 -0.27
CA GLN A 77 -10.86 -4.60 0.89
C GLN A 77 -10.67 -6.06 0.48
N LEU A 78 -9.59 -6.68 0.96
CA LEU A 78 -9.30 -8.08 0.74
C LEU A 78 -9.97 -8.95 1.82
N PRO A 79 -10.39 -10.19 1.49
CA PRO A 79 -10.90 -11.12 2.50
C PRO A 79 -9.88 -11.39 3.61
N ALA A 80 -10.34 -11.66 4.83
CA ALA A 80 -9.45 -11.94 5.96
C ALA A 80 -8.48 -13.09 5.70
N ALA A 81 -8.87 -14.11 4.92
CA ALA A 81 -7.99 -15.21 4.54
C ALA A 81 -6.75 -14.77 3.73
N ASN A 82 -6.87 -13.63 3.05
CA ASN A 82 -5.84 -13.01 2.23
C ASN A 82 -5.03 -11.98 3.02
N CYS A 83 -5.35 -11.75 4.29
CA CYS A 83 -4.71 -10.77 5.17
C CYS A 83 -4.20 -11.49 6.43
N ARG A 84 -2.99 -12.03 6.36
CA ARG A 84 -2.41 -12.84 7.45
C ARG A 84 -1.25 -12.12 8.09
N SER A 85 -1.09 -12.34 9.38
CA SER A 85 0.03 -11.77 10.12
C SER A 85 0.48 -12.64 11.29
N THR A 86 1.77 -12.54 11.59
CA THR A 86 2.37 -13.03 12.84
C THR A 86 3.00 -11.84 13.53
N SER A 87 2.52 -11.47 14.71
CA SER A 87 3.04 -10.33 15.49
C SER A 87 4.29 -10.70 16.30
N GLY A 88 4.92 -9.68 16.88
CA GLY A 88 6.11 -9.84 17.74
C GLY A 88 7.42 -9.87 16.95
N HIS A 89 8.45 -10.44 17.57
CA HIS A 89 9.79 -10.46 17.00
C HIS A 89 9.84 -11.23 15.68
N ASN A 90 10.50 -10.66 14.67
CA ASN A 90 10.51 -11.18 13.29
C ASN A 90 9.10 -11.37 12.70
N GLY A 91 8.15 -10.56 13.14
CA GLY A 91 6.77 -10.60 12.69
C GLY A 91 6.64 -10.44 11.18
N THR A 92 5.56 -10.98 10.64
CA THR A 92 5.30 -10.99 9.20
C THR A 92 3.89 -10.52 8.91
N ILE A 93 3.73 -9.87 7.75
CA ILE A 93 2.44 -9.59 7.13
C ILE A 93 2.48 -10.22 5.73
N THR A 94 1.48 -11.04 5.43
CA THR A 94 1.30 -11.70 4.14
C THR A 94 -0.05 -11.29 3.58
N ILE A 95 0.00 -10.65 2.41
CA ILE A 95 -1.17 -10.19 1.69
C ILE A 95 -1.24 -10.95 0.37
N ASP A 96 -2.31 -11.73 0.18
CA ASP A 96 -2.55 -12.47 -1.06
C ASP A 96 -3.52 -11.67 -1.94
N VAL A 97 -3.06 -11.21 -3.11
CA VAL A 97 -3.87 -10.33 -3.98
C VAL A 97 -4.27 -11.06 -5.25
N PRO A 98 -5.58 -11.14 -5.57
CA PRO A 98 -6.02 -11.64 -6.86
C PRO A 98 -5.49 -10.74 -7.98
N LEU A 99 -4.94 -11.34 -9.04
CA LEU A 99 -4.40 -10.59 -10.17
C LEU A 99 -5.43 -9.66 -10.83
N SER A 100 -6.71 -10.02 -10.80
CA SER A 100 -7.80 -9.18 -11.29
C SER A 100 -7.90 -7.81 -10.62
N ASN A 101 -7.37 -7.65 -9.40
CA ASN A 101 -7.39 -6.40 -8.65
C ASN A 101 -6.20 -5.49 -8.98
N VAL A 102 -5.18 -6.01 -9.66
CA VAL A 102 -3.91 -5.32 -9.93
C VAL A 102 -3.43 -5.62 -11.35
N ASN A 103 -4.31 -5.39 -12.31
CA ASN A 103 -4.08 -5.68 -13.72
C ASN A 103 -4.15 -4.41 -14.55
N GLU A 104 -3.13 -4.21 -15.39
CA GLU A 104 -3.06 -3.10 -16.33
C GLU A 104 -3.17 -3.60 -17.79
N PRO A 105 -4.18 -3.17 -18.57
CA PRO A 105 -4.30 -3.51 -19.97
C PRO A 105 -3.08 -3.04 -20.78
N GLY A 106 -2.58 -3.89 -21.69
CA GLY A 106 -1.45 -3.51 -22.54
C GLY A 106 -0.11 -3.42 -21.80
N ALA A 107 0.00 -4.07 -20.63
CA ALA A 107 1.25 -4.22 -19.90
C ALA A 107 2.39 -4.70 -20.81
N ILE A 108 3.57 -4.08 -20.68
CA ILE A 108 4.73 -4.36 -21.53
C ILE A 108 5.37 -5.71 -21.18
N ASP A 109 5.33 -6.08 -19.91
CA ASP A 109 5.82 -7.35 -19.36
C ASP A 109 5.02 -7.74 -18.11
N ASN A 110 5.40 -8.86 -17.49
CA ASN A 110 4.78 -9.37 -16.27
C ASN A 110 5.64 -9.08 -15.02
N LEU A 111 6.57 -8.12 -15.09
CA LEU A 111 7.42 -7.75 -13.96
C LEU A 111 6.68 -6.75 -13.07
N LEU A 112 7.03 -6.75 -11.78
CA LEU A 112 6.66 -5.67 -10.89
C LEU A 112 7.86 -4.72 -10.84
N HIS A 113 7.71 -3.51 -11.38
CA HIS A 113 8.78 -2.53 -11.45
C HIS A 113 8.76 -1.61 -10.23
N GLU A 114 9.93 -1.13 -9.82
CA GLU A 114 10.07 -0.13 -8.73
C GLU A 114 9.37 -0.54 -7.43
N VAL A 115 9.38 -1.85 -7.13
CA VAL A 115 8.72 -2.41 -5.96
C VAL A 115 9.31 -1.79 -4.71
N THR A 116 8.49 -1.05 -3.97
CA THR A 116 8.90 -0.33 -2.78
C THR A 116 7.98 -0.70 -1.62
N ALA A 117 8.58 -1.04 -0.49
CA ALA A 117 7.88 -1.37 0.73
C ALA A 117 8.12 -0.26 1.76
N SER A 118 7.06 0.18 2.43
CA SER A 118 7.12 1.31 3.36
C SER A 118 6.24 1.08 4.57
N THR A 119 6.66 1.65 5.69
CA THR A 119 5.84 1.78 6.90
C THR A 119 5.47 3.24 7.09
N MET A 120 4.21 3.48 7.40
CA MET A 120 3.61 4.80 7.40
C MET A 120 2.63 4.93 8.55
N THR A 121 2.38 6.17 8.94
CA THR A 121 1.36 6.56 9.92
C THR A 121 0.39 7.55 9.31
N LEU A 122 -0.89 7.44 9.69
CA LEU A 122 -1.95 8.36 9.25
C LEU A 122 -2.85 8.77 10.42
N GLN A 123 -3.41 9.98 10.32
CA GLN A 123 -4.34 10.53 11.32
C GLN A 123 -5.65 9.74 11.41
N GLN A 124 -6.07 9.12 10.32
CA GLN A 124 -7.29 8.34 10.18
C GLN A 124 -7.06 7.18 9.21
N PRO A 125 -7.89 6.12 9.25
CA PRO A 125 -7.74 4.97 8.36
C PRO A 125 -7.61 5.37 6.89
N ALA A 126 -6.63 4.80 6.17
CA ALA A 126 -6.42 5.09 4.74
C ALA A 126 -7.65 4.74 3.88
N ASN A 127 -8.43 3.74 4.27
CA ASN A 127 -9.68 3.34 3.62
C ASN A 127 -10.87 4.30 3.86
N SER A 128 -10.75 5.28 4.75
CA SER A 128 -11.86 6.18 5.11
C SER A 128 -12.07 7.33 4.12
N VAL A 129 -11.07 7.62 3.28
CA VAL A 129 -11.10 8.70 2.29
C VAL A 129 -11.02 8.10 0.89
N PRO A 130 -12.17 7.78 0.25
CA PRO A 130 -12.16 7.28 -1.11
C PRO A 130 -11.69 8.39 -2.09
N PRO A 131 -10.97 8.03 -3.17
CA PRO A 131 -10.62 8.98 -4.20
C PRO A 131 -11.82 9.29 -5.10
N ILE A 132 -11.90 10.51 -5.61
CA ILE A 132 -12.86 10.96 -6.60
C ILE A 132 -12.09 11.23 -7.89
N PHE A 133 -12.37 10.44 -8.94
CA PHE A 133 -11.66 10.52 -10.23
C PHE A 133 -10.12 10.38 -10.10
N GLY A 134 -9.65 9.49 -9.23
CA GLY A 134 -8.22 9.27 -9.00
C GLY A 134 -7.56 10.35 -8.13
N ILE A 135 -8.33 11.33 -7.64
CA ILE A 135 -7.84 12.38 -6.74
C ILE A 135 -8.38 12.14 -5.33
N GLY A 136 -7.53 12.20 -4.30
CA GLY A 136 -7.97 12.10 -2.91
C GLY A 136 -7.08 11.20 -2.06
N GLY A 137 -7.68 10.55 -1.07
CA GLY A 137 -6.96 9.73 -0.08
C GLY A 137 -6.43 10.54 1.11
N SER A 138 -5.80 9.84 2.04
CA SER A 138 -5.23 10.43 3.25
C SER A 138 -3.73 10.67 3.07
N LEU A 139 -3.24 11.81 3.57
CA LEU A 139 -1.81 12.07 3.71
C LEU A 139 -1.23 11.17 4.81
N PHE A 140 0.05 10.84 4.67
CA PHE A 140 0.76 9.96 5.59
C PHE A 140 2.10 10.56 6.00
N ASN A 141 2.58 10.14 7.17
CA ASN A 141 3.95 10.32 7.60
C ASN A 141 4.74 9.04 7.28
N LEU A 142 5.86 9.16 6.56
CA LEU A 142 6.72 8.03 6.23
C LEU A 142 7.65 7.75 7.41
N ILE A 143 7.63 6.51 7.91
CA ILE A 143 8.47 6.08 9.03
C ILE A 143 9.73 5.38 8.53
N ASP A 144 9.57 4.40 7.65
CA ASP A 144 10.68 3.62 7.08
C ASP A 144 10.34 3.17 5.65
N VAL A 145 11.36 2.94 4.85
CA VAL A 145 11.24 2.49 3.47
C VAL A 145 12.37 1.53 3.10
N ALA A 146 12.01 0.40 2.52
CA ALA A 146 12.96 -0.54 1.96
C ALA A 146 13.47 -0.05 0.60
N GLN A 147 14.69 -0.43 0.25
CA GLN A 147 15.24 -0.14 -1.08
C GLN A 147 14.37 -0.75 -2.19
N GLY A 148 14.12 0.03 -3.23
CA GLY A 148 13.36 -0.40 -4.39
C GLY A 148 14.05 -1.50 -5.19
N TYR A 149 13.25 -2.41 -5.78
CA TYR A 149 13.74 -3.49 -6.63
C TYR A 149 12.75 -3.83 -7.74
N THR A 150 13.22 -4.45 -8.82
CA THR A 150 12.33 -5.08 -9.82
C THR A 150 12.12 -6.54 -9.46
N PHE A 151 10.88 -6.99 -9.44
CA PHE A 151 10.53 -8.38 -9.11
C PHE A 151 10.04 -9.13 -10.36
N THR A 152 10.56 -10.35 -10.54
CA THR A 152 10.06 -11.28 -11.56
C THR A 152 9.16 -12.30 -10.88
N PRO A 153 7.84 -12.27 -11.12
CA PRO A 153 6.94 -13.28 -10.60
C PRO A 153 7.28 -14.67 -11.15
N PRO A 154 7.18 -15.74 -10.34
CA PRO A 154 7.34 -17.09 -10.83
C PRO A 154 6.28 -17.40 -11.88
N ARG A 155 6.68 -18.05 -12.99
CA ARG A 155 5.75 -18.53 -14.01
C ARG A 155 4.84 -19.57 -13.35
N ARG A 156 3.52 -19.33 -13.36
CA ARG A 156 2.53 -20.36 -13.00
C ARG A 156 2.34 -21.33 -14.15
#